data_AF-A0A956U1F3-F1
#
_entry.id   AF-A0A956U1F3-F1
#
_cell.length_a   1.000
_cell.length_b   1.000
_cell.length_c   1.000
_cell.angle_alpha   90.00
_cell.angle_beta   90.00
_cell.angle_gamma   90.00
#
_symmetry.space_group_name_H-M   'P 1'
#
loop_
_entity.id
_entity.type
_entity.pdbx_description
1 polymer ?
#
loop_
_entity_poly.entity_id
_entity_poly.type
_entity_poly.pdbx_seq_one_letter_code
_entity_poly.pdbx_strand_id
1 'polypeptide(L)'
;MGYSKELLDQLNFGEGETLFGDTPLAILKAFMQSGVSYLGGYPGSPTAGLIDAISDAYEPILKEKGVYFDCSGNEASAASLLSASISYPIRGSV
;
A
#
# COMPACT_ATOMS: atom_id res chain seq x y z
N MET A 1 -17.46 -3.57 -2.35
CA MET A 1 -17.05 -4.96 -2.67
C MET A 1 -15.56 -4.86 -2.86
N GLY A 2 -14.76 -5.48 -1.99
CA GLY A 2 -13.30 -5.35 -2.01
C GLY A 2 -12.66 -6.09 -3.19
N TYR A 3 -11.34 -5.98 -3.31
CA TYR A 3 -10.57 -6.69 -4.33
C TYR A 3 -10.73 -8.22 -4.19
N SER A 4 -10.86 -8.93 -5.32
CA SER A 4 -10.86 -10.39 -5.27
C SER A 4 -9.46 -10.90 -4.94
N LYS A 5 -9.38 -12.11 -4.38
CA LYS A 5 -8.10 -12.74 -4.07
C LYS A 5 -7.24 -12.90 -5.33
N GLU A 6 -7.82 -13.33 -6.46
CA GLU A 6 -7.04 -13.48 -7.70
C GLU A 6 -6.48 -12.15 -8.22
N LEU A 7 -7.21 -11.04 -8.01
CA LEU A 7 -6.75 -9.71 -8.40
C LEU A 7 -5.58 -9.25 -7.52
N LEU A 8 -5.65 -9.49 -6.21
CA LEU A 8 -4.57 -9.17 -5.28
C LEU A 8 -3.33 -10.05 -5.49
N ASP A 9 -3.49 -11.33 -5.83
CA ASP A 9 -2.37 -12.26 -6.04
C ASP A 9 -1.38 -11.76 -7.11
N GLN A 10 -1.83 -10.93 -8.06
CA GLN A 10 -0.98 -10.25 -9.06
C GLN A 10 0.08 -9.33 -8.42
N LEU A 11 -0.09 -8.90 -7.17
CA LEU A 11 0.94 -8.16 -6.44
C LEU A 11 2.20 -9.00 -6.18
N ASN A 12 2.13 -10.33 -6.30
CA ASN A 12 3.28 -11.22 -6.24
C ASN A 12 4.05 -11.35 -7.56
N PHE A 13 3.50 -10.88 -8.67
CA PHE A 13 4.13 -11.00 -9.98
C PHE A 13 5.55 -10.41 -10.02
N GLY A 14 6.47 -11.14 -10.63
CA GLY A 14 7.86 -10.79 -10.81
C GLY A 14 8.14 -10.08 -12.13
N GLU A 15 9.39 -10.14 -12.56
CA GLU A 15 9.83 -9.55 -13.82
C GLU A 15 9.19 -10.26 -15.02
N GLY A 16 8.73 -9.49 -16.00
CA GLY A 16 8.11 -10.01 -17.23
C GLY A 16 6.63 -10.37 -17.11
N GLU A 17 6.05 -10.33 -15.91
CA GLU A 17 4.63 -10.59 -15.67
C GLU A 17 3.81 -9.29 -15.75
N THR A 18 2.67 -9.33 -16.44
CA THR A 18 1.78 -8.17 -16.63
C THR A 18 0.69 -8.16 -15.57
N LEU A 19 0.59 -7.06 -14.82
CA LEU A 19 -0.51 -6.81 -13.89
C LEU A 19 -1.69 -6.17 -14.63
N PHE A 20 -2.89 -6.73 -14.46
CA PHE A 20 -4.15 -6.19 -14.93
C PHE A 20 -5.02 -5.78 -13.75
N GLY A 21 -5.36 -4.50 -13.67
CA GLY A 21 -6.16 -3.95 -12.60
C GLY A 21 -6.42 -2.46 -12.80
N ASP A 22 -7.01 -1.84 -11.80
CA ASP A 22 -7.23 -0.40 -11.77
C ASP A 22 -6.01 0.37 -11.22
N THR A 23 -6.11 1.69 -11.28
CA THR A 23 -5.02 2.59 -10.87
C THR A 23 -4.54 2.37 -9.43
N PRO A 24 -5.43 2.20 -8.41
CA PRO A 24 -5.01 1.85 -7.05
C PRO A 24 -4.12 0.61 -6.96
N LEU A 25 -4.49 -0.48 -7.61
CA LEU A 25 -3.71 -1.73 -7.59
C LEU A 25 -2.35 -1.54 -8.26
N ALA A 26 -2.30 -0.80 -9.37
CA ALA A 26 -1.07 -0.47 -10.06
C ALA A 26 -0.13 0.40 -9.19
N ILE A 27 -0.67 1.39 -8.47
CA ILE A 27 0.10 2.22 -7.54
C ILE A 27 0.62 1.38 -6.37
N LEU A 28 -0.21 0.52 -5.79
CA LEU A 28 0.21 -0.38 -4.72
C LEU A 28 1.36 -1.28 -5.17
N LYS A 29 1.26 -1.86 -6.37
CA LYS A 29 2.36 -2.64 -6.96
C LYS A 29 3.64 -1.81 -7.10
N ALA A 30 3.53 -0.56 -7.55
CA ALA A 30 4.66 0.34 -7.71
C ALA A 30 5.34 0.66 -6.37
N PHE A 31 4.58 0.85 -5.28
CA PHE A 31 5.15 1.01 -3.94
C PHE A 31 5.97 -0.21 -3.51
N MET A 32 5.43 -1.41 -3.70
CA MET A 32 6.13 -2.65 -3.38
C MET A 32 7.43 -2.79 -4.18
N GLN A 33 7.39 -2.51 -5.49
CA GLN A 33 8.57 -2.56 -6.34
C GLN A 33 9.60 -1.46 -6.02
N SER A 34 9.16 -0.34 -5.45
CA SER A 34 10.03 0.77 -5.03
C SER A 34 10.71 0.53 -3.66
N GLY A 35 10.40 -0.59 -3.01
CA GLY A 35 10.93 -0.94 -1.69
C GLY A 35 10.33 -0.10 -0.57
N VAL A 36 9.07 0.34 -0.72
CA VAL A 36 8.32 0.95 0.38
C VAL A 36 8.12 -0.09 1.48
N SER A 37 8.53 0.25 2.69
CA SER A 37 8.48 -0.64 3.86
C SER A 37 7.29 -0.37 4.76
N TYR A 38 6.63 0.78 4.61
CA TYR A 38 5.38 1.09 5.30
C TYR A 38 4.48 2.03 4.51
N LEU A 39 3.18 1.89 4.73
CA LEU A 39 2.11 2.67 4.13
C LEU A 39 1.27 3.29 5.25
N GLY A 40 0.92 4.56 5.10
CA GLY A 40 -0.01 5.25 5.98
C GLY A 40 -1.05 5.96 5.13
N GLY A 41 -2.22 6.24 5.71
CA GLY A 41 -3.21 7.05 5.01
C GLY A 41 -4.52 7.19 5.74
N TYR A 42 -5.27 8.23 5.36
CA TYR A 42 -6.63 8.46 5.78
C TYR A 42 -7.56 8.36 4.57
N PRO A 43 -8.65 7.56 4.61
CA PRO A 43 -9.57 7.45 3.49
C PRO A 43 -10.27 8.78 3.19
N GLY A 44 -10.06 9.31 1.99
CA GLY A 44 -10.75 10.51 1.49
C GLY A 44 -10.66 10.61 -0.03
N SER A 45 -11.67 11.18 -0.69
CA SER A 45 -11.59 11.38 -2.15
C SER A 45 -10.47 12.40 -2.47
N PRO A 46 -9.64 12.18 -3.50
CA PRO A 46 -9.72 11.11 -4.51
C PRO A 46 -8.89 9.84 -4.19
N THR A 47 -8.24 9.74 -3.03
CA THR A 47 -7.29 8.66 -2.69
C THR A 47 -7.93 7.47 -1.97
N ALA A 48 -9.21 7.53 -1.61
CA ALA A 48 -9.92 6.49 -0.87
C ALA A 48 -9.74 5.09 -1.49
N GLY A 49 -9.86 4.97 -2.82
CA GLY A 49 -9.69 3.68 -3.50
C GLY A 49 -8.28 3.07 -3.36
N LEU A 50 -7.24 3.89 -3.22
CA LEU A 50 -5.88 3.42 -2.92
C LEU A 50 -5.78 2.87 -1.50
N ILE A 51 -6.38 3.56 -0.53
CA ILE A 51 -6.41 3.10 0.86
C ILE A 51 -7.21 1.79 0.98
N ASP A 52 -8.31 1.65 0.25
CA ASP A 52 -9.09 0.41 0.18
C ASP A 52 -8.25 -0.73 -0.40
N ALA A 53 -7.54 -0.50 -1.51
CA ALA A 53 -6.64 -1.49 -2.13
C ALA A 53 -5.52 -1.95 -1.17
N ILE A 54 -4.91 -1.01 -0.44
CA ILE A 54 -3.88 -1.32 0.57
C ILE A 54 -4.48 -2.14 1.72
N SER A 55 -5.66 -1.74 2.20
CA SER A 55 -6.35 -2.42 3.30
C SER A 55 -6.70 -3.86 2.94
N ASP A 56 -7.27 -4.08 1.75
CA ASP A 56 -7.63 -5.41 1.25
C ASP A 56 -6.38 -6.29 1.03
N ALA A 57 -5.25 -5.71 0.62
CA ALA A 57 -3.99 -6.41 0.39
C ALA A 57 -3.17 -6.66 1.67
N TYR A 58 -3.48 -6.00 2.79
CA TYR A 58 -2.59 -5.96 3.95
C TYR A 58 -2.31 -7.33 4.55
N GLU A 59 -3.35 -8.02 5.01
CA GLU A 59 -3.22 -9.36 5.60
C GLU A 59 -2.76 -10.43 4.60
N PRO A 60 -3.33 -10.55 3.38
CA PRO A 60 -2.96 -11.65 2.49
C PRO A 60 -1.57 -11.51 1.83
N ILE A 61 -0.99 -10.30 1.78
CA ILE A 61 0.22 -10.06 0.96
C ILE A 61 1.24 -9.16 1.67
N LEU A 62 0.85 -7.94 2.05
CA LEU A 62 1.81 -6.91 2.47
C LEU A 62 2.50 -7.27 3.79
N LYS A 63 1.73 -7.79 4.75
CA LYS A 63 2.22 -8.17 6.08
C LYS A 63 3.26 -9.29 6.03
N GLU A 64 3.05 -10.31 5.20
CA GLU A 64 4.02 -11.39 4.99
C GLU A 64 5.33 -10.86 4.36
N LYS A 65 5.21 -9.87 3.48
CA LYS A 65 6.36 -9.19 2.85
C LYS A 65 7.03 -8.14 3.75
N GLY A 66 6.56 -7.97 4.98
CA GLY A 66 7.12 -7.03 5.94
C GLY A 66 6.77 -5.56 5.66
N VAL A 67 5.74 -5.29 4.86
CA VAL A 67 5.23 -3.94 4.64
C VAL A 67 4.17 -3.62 5.69
N TYR A 68 4.47 -2.66 6.56
CA TYR A 68 3.52 -2.20 7.59
C TYR A 68 2.44 -1.30 6.96
N PHE A 69 1.21 -1.39 7.45
CA PHE A 69 0.13 -0.47 7.05
C PHE A 69 -0.63 0.03 8.29
N ASP A 70 -0.89 1.34 8.32
CA ASP A 70 -1.76 1.99 9.29
C ASP A 70 -2.87 2.77 8.57
N CYS A 71 -4.13 2.41 8.85
CA CYS A 71 -5.29 3.19 8.46
C CYS A 71 -5.55 4.23 9.55
N SER A 72 -4.95 5.41 9.37
CA SER A 72 -4.92 6.46 10.38
C SER A 72 -6.30 7.11 10.56
N GLY A 73 -6.53 7.77 11.70
CA GLY A 73 -7.82 8.43 12.00
C GLY A 73 -8.01 9.81 11.37
N ASN A 74 -6.95 10.43 10.85
CA ASN A 74 -6.95 11.70 10.11
C ASN A 74 -5.61 11.87 9.36
N GLU A 75 -5.53 12.88 8.50
CA GLU A 75 -4.34 13.16 7.67
C GLU A 75 -3.11 13.57 8.51
N ALA A 76 -3.31 14.26 9.65
CA ALA A 76 -2.20 14.65 10.52
C ALA A 76 -1.53 13.43 11.17
N SER A 77 -2.33 12.46 11.61
CA SER A 77 -1.84 11.17 12.12
C SER A 77 -1.12 10.39 11.03
N ALA A 78 -1.67 10.34 9.81
CA ALA A 78 -1.01 9.68 8.68
C ALA A 78 0.36 10.33 8.39
N ALA A 79 0.42 11.67 8.30
CA ALA A 79 1.65 12.41 8.07
C ALA A 79 2.71 12.17 9.16
N SER A 80 2.28 11.93 10.40
CA SER A 80 3.20 11.65 11.51
C SER A 80 4.01 10.37 11.31
N LEU A 81 3.52 9.40 10.53
CA LEU A 81 4.24 8.18 10.19
C LEU A 81 5.50 8.46 9.37
N LEU A 82 5.57 9.58 8.64
CA LEU A 82 6.78 9.99 7.92
C LEU A 82 7.97 10.27 8.84
N SER A 83 7.74 10.51 10.15
CA SER A 83 8.80 10.62 11.15
C SER A 83 9.74 9.40 11.17
N ALA A 84 9.23 8.21 10.82
CA ALA A 84 10.02 7.00 10.72
C ALA A 84 11.07 7.10 9.60
N SER A 85 10.70 7.63 8.42
CA SER A 85 11.62 7.87 7.30
C SER A 85 12.59 9.04 7.56
N ILE A 86 12.25 9.97 8.46
CA ILE A 86 13.17 11.03 8.90
C ILE A 86 14.23 10.45 9.84
N SER A 87 13.83 9.54 10.72
CA SER A 87 14.67 9.02 11.81
C SER A 87 15.51 7.82 11.39
N TYR A 88 15.06 7.05 10.41
CA TYR A 88 15.68 5.80 9.96
C TYR A 88 15.72 5.73 8.43
N PRO A 89 16.68 4.99 7.83
CA PRO A 89 16.80 4.85 6.38
C PRO A 89 15.76 3.87 5.80
N ILE A 90 14.49 4.11 6.10
CA ILE A 90 13.34 3.33 5.63
C ILE A 90 12.47 4.20 4.72
N ARG A 91 11.74 3.57 3.80
CA ARG A 91 10.88 4.27 2.85
C ARG A 91 9.41 4.10 3.23
N GLY A 92 8.73 5.21 3.46
CA GLY A 92 7.29 5.27 3.66
C GLY A 92 6.55 5.92 2.50
N SER A 93 5.27 5.61 2.37
CA SER A 93 4.32 6.40 1.60
C SER A 93 3.12 6.78 2.49
N VAL A 94 2.69 8.05 2.40
CA VAL A 94 1.51 8.62 3.05
C VAL A 94 0.75 9.47 2.05
#